data_AF-A0A522UQQ5-F1
#
_entry.id   AF-A0A522UQQ5-F1
#
_cell.length_a   1.000
_cell.length_b   1.000
_cell.length_c   1.000
_cell.angle_alpha   90.00
_cell.angle_beta   90.00
_cell.angle_gamma   90.00
#
_symmetry.space_group_name_H-M   'P 1'
#
loop_
_entity.id
_entity.type
_entity.pdbx_description
1 polymer ?
#
loop_
_entity_poly.entity_id
_entity_poly.type
_entity_poly.pdbx_seq_one_letter_code
_entity_poly.pdbx_strand_id
1 'polypeptide(L)'
;MANEFPFEISPMFEGERVRKDDMFVELAGPKSRGFELVRAAGIDEIEDGKFTLIGPDISAMKEGSRYPYAMIYRIAGKLVEPDLEAIVERRNHDFQNYIQGYMHLNQRYDVWVRINKDAIKKGLKSFEQIAKATMMLFKNELPFIEKIDATYITDPEEVEKQRAEALKVYDARDARTRGLHDEDVDVFYGCTLCQSFAPTNVCIVTPDRISLCGAINWFDGRAAAKVDPEGPQFAIPKGEIIDKEGGEYSGVNEKAVALSGGEYSRIKIHSFFEYPHTSCGCFEVVGFYIPEVDGIGWVDRDYTGATPNGLAFSTMAGQTGG
;
A
#
# COMPACT_ATOMS: atom_id res chain seq x y z
N MET A 1 -10.15 -25.58 -4.29
CA MET A 1 -9.67 -24.25 -4.70
C MET A 1 -8.59 -24.30 -5.80
N ALA A 2 -7.83 -25.39 -5.97
CA ALA A 2 -6.73 -25.48 -6.97
C ALA A 2 -7.14 -25.47 -8.47
N ASN A 3 -8.42 -25.33 -8.82
CA ASN A 3 -8.91 -25.47 -10.21
C ASN A 3 -9.54 -24.21 -10.81
N GLU A 4 -9.59 -23.08 -10.10
CA GLU A 4 -10.30 -21.88 -10.58
C GLU A 4 -9.39 -20.88 -11.31
N PHE A 5 -8.12 -20.81 -10.93
CA PHE A 5 -7.13 -19.89 -11.49
C PHE A 5 -5.91 -20.65 -12.04
N PRO A 6 -5.21 -20.12 -13.06
CA PRO A 6 -4.02 -20.74 -13.63
C PRO A 6 -2.75 -20.52 -12.78
N PHE A 7 -2.90 -19.99 -11.57
CA PHE A 7 -1.82 -19.62 -10.67
C PHE A 7 -2.17 -20.01 -9.23
N GLU A 8 -1.15 -20.10 -8.39
CA GLU A 8 -1.33 -20.30 -6.96
C GLU A 8 -1.60 -18.96 -6.28
N ILE A 9 -2.42 -19.00 -5.22
CA ILE A 9 -2.73 -17.84 -4.39
C ILE A 9 -2.33 -18.20 -2.97
N SER A 10 -1.39 -17.45 -2.39
CA SER A 10 -0.96 -17.64 -1.02
C SER A 10 -0.18 -16.43 -0.50
N PRO A 11 -0.31 -16.08 0.79
CA PRO A 11 0.55 -15.08 1.44
C PRO A 11 2.06 -15.36 1.31
N MET A 12 2.47 -16.61 1.07
CA MET A 12 3.89 -16.93 0.89
C MET A 12 4.53 -16.26 -0.33
N PHE A 13 3.72 -15.83 -1.30
CA PHE A 13 4.20 -15.16 -2.51
C PHE A 13 4.33 -13.64 -2.33
N GLU A 14 3.91 -13.07 -1.20
CA GLU A 14 3.87 -11.61 -1.00
C GLU A 14 5.24 -10.94 -1.24
N GLY A 15 6.31 -11.62 -0.85
CA GLY A 15 7.69 -11.14 -1.02
C GLY A 15 8.31 -11.42 -2.40
N GLU A 16 7.58 -12.04 -3.34
CA GLU A 16 8.11 -12.40 -4.65
C GLU A 16 8.53 -11.16 -5.45
N ARG A 17 9.73 -11.21 -6.04
CA ARG A 17 10.26 -10.14 -6.89
C ARG A 17 10.46 -10.63 -8.31
N VAL A 18 9.75 -10.02 -9.26
CA VAL A 18 9.92 -10.30 -10.70
C VAL A 18 11.04 -9.42 -11.26
N ARG A 19 12.20 -10.03 -11.50
CA ARG A 19 13.35 -9.37 -12.11
C ARG A 19 13.13 -9.17 -13.61
N LYS A 20 13.92 -8.26 -14.20
CA LYS A 20 13.78 -7.90 -15.62
C LYS A 20 13.88 -9.10 -16.57
N ASP A 21 14.76 -10.05 -16.28
CA ASP A 21 15.01 -11.21 -17.15
C ASP A 21 13.85 -12.23 -17.11
N ASP A 22 13.13 -12.29 -15.99
CA ASP A 22 11.99 -13.18 -15.75
C ASP A 22 10.63 -12.53 -16.10
N MET A 23 10.64 -11.23 -16.42
CA MET A 23 9.44 -10.45 -16.65
C MET A 23 8.84 -10.71 -18.04
N PHE A 24 7.55 -11.03 -18.09
CA PHE A 24 6.75 -11.02 -19.31
C PHE A 24 6.33 -9.61 -19.70
N VAL A 25 5.73 -8.86 -18.78
CA VAL A 25 5.29 -7.48 -19.04
C VAL A 25 5.50 -6.61 -17.80
N GLU A 26 5.84 -5.34 -18.05
CA GLU A 26 5.82 -4.28 -17.04
C GLU A 26 4.57 -3.42 -17.22
N LEU A 27 3.85 -3.16 -16.14
CA LEU A 27 2.62 -2.40 -16.12
C LEU A 27 2.82 -1.18 -15.22
N ALA A 28 2.52 0.01 -15.74
CA ALA A 28 2.80 1.28 -15.07
C ALA A 28 4.29 1.43 -14.68
N GLY A 29 4.56 1.82 -13.44
CA GLY A 29 5.91 2.02 -12.91
C GLY A 29 6.66 3.24 -13.46
N PRO A 30 7.95 3.41 -13.13
CA PRO A 30 8.69 4.67 -13.31
C PRO A 30 8.82 5.18 -14.75
N LYS A 31 8.50 4.33 -15.73
CA LYS A 31 8.64 4.61 -17.16
C LYS A 31 7.32 4.42 -17.94
N SER A 32 6.21 4.32 -17.23
CA SER A 32 4.86 4.39 -17.79
C SER A 32 3.93 5.03 -16.75
N ARG A 33 2.63 4.95 -16.99
CA ARG A 33 1.61 5.65 -16.22
C ARG A 33 0.61 4.64 -15.72
N GLY A 34 0.19 4.81 -14.48
CA GLY A 34 -0.82 3.95 -13.88
C GLY A 34 -1.42 4.55 -12.64
N PHE A 35 -2.45 3.89 -12.14
CA PHE A 35 -2.99 4.18 -10.82
C PHE A 35 -3.84 3.02 -10.30
N GLU A 36 -4.09 2.99 -9.00
CA GLU A 36 -5.11 2.13 -8.40
C GLU A 36 -6.10 2.94 -7.59
N LEU A 37 -7.38 2.62 -7.69
CA LEU A 37 -8.42 3.38 -7.02
C LEU A 37 -9.51 2.45 -6.49
N VAL A 38 -9.85 2.58 -5.22
CA VAL A 38 -11.09 2.00 -4.68
C VAL A 38 -12.11 3.11 -4.49
N ARG A 39 -13.36 2.83 -4.86
CA ARG A 39 -14.51 3.71 -4.64
C ARG A 39 -15.65 3.01 -3.92
N ALA A 40 -16.21 3.65 -2.91
CA ALA A 40 -17.48 3.24 -2.34
C ALA A 40 -18.60 3.50 -3.36
N ALA A 41 -19.48 2.52 -3.54
CA ALA A 41 -20.62 2.59 -4.44
C ALA A 41 -21.91 2.15 -3.73
N GLY A 42 -23.05 2.57 -4.27
CA GLY A 42 -24.34 2.06 -3.84
C GLY A 42 -24.51 0.58 -4.19
N ILE A 43 -25.25 -0.18 -3.36
CA ILE A 43 -25.48 -1.61 -3.58
C ILE A 43 -26.17 -1.91 -4.92
N ASP A 44 -26.94 -0.96 -5.44
CA ASP A 44 -27.66 -1.07 -6.71
C ASP A 44 -26.88 -0.49 -7.90
N GLU A 45 -25.72 0.13 -7.67
CA GLU A 45 -24.89 0.75 -8.71
C GLU A 45 -23.90 -0.23 -9.36
N ILE A 46 -23.63 -1.36 -8.69
CA ILE A 46 -22.63 -2.34 -9.12
C ILE A 46 -23.18 -3.77 -9.16
N GLU A 47 -22.63 -4.55 -10.09
CA GLU A 47 -22.90 -5.97 -10.26
C GLU A 47 -21.74 -6.76 -9.65
N ASP A 48 -22.05 -7.61 -8.67
CA ASP A 48 -21.03 -8.37 -7.94
C ASP A 48 -20.22 -9.29 -8.86
N GLY A 49 -18.89 -9.22 -8.74
CA GLY A 49 -17.95 -10.00 -9.53
C GLY A 49 -17.77 -9.54 -10.97
N LYS A 50 -18.39 -8.41 -11.38
CA LYS A 50 -18.24 -7.89 -12.73
C LYS A 50 -16.81 -7.44 -12.99
N PHE A 51 -16.28 -7.84 -14.13
CA PHE A 51 -14.99 -7.38 -14.63
C PHE A 51 -15.18 -6.62 -15.95
N THR A 52 -14.45 -5.52 -16.11
CA THR A 52 -14.37 -4.76 -17.36
C THR A 52 -12.92 -4.46 -17.69
N LEU A 53 -12.52 -4.66 -18.95
CA LEU A 53 -11.20 -4.30 -19.46
C LEU A 53 -11.35 -3.24 -20.54
N ILE A 54 -10.58 -2.16 -20.44
CA ILE A 54 -10.47 -1.12 -21.47
C ILE A 54 -9.04 -1.09 -21.99
N GLY A 55 -8.83 -1.60 -23.20
CA GLY A 55 -7.51 -1.71 -23.82
C GLY A 55 -7.06 -3.16 -24.06
N PRO A 56 -5.78 -3.37 -24.43
CA PRO A 56 -5.25 -4.70 -24.70
C PRO A 56 -5.18 -5.58 -23.44
N ASP A 57 -5.59 -6.83 -23.59
CA ASP A 57 -5.45 -7.86 -22.55
C ASP A 57 -4.06 -8.53 -22.60
N ILE A 58 -3.71 -9.32 -21.57
CA ILE A 58 -2.43 -10.03 -21.44
C ILE A 58 -2.11 -10.85 -22.69
N SER A 59 -3.10 -11.54 -23.26
CA SER A 59 -2.92 -12.35 -24.48
C SER A 59 -2.52 -11.55 -25.73
N ALA A 60 -2.75 -10.24 -25.75
CA ALA A 60 -2.35 -9.33 -26.83
C ALA A 60 -1.03 -8.60 -26.53
N MET A 61 -0.47 -8.76 -25.32
CA MET A 61 0.76 -8.10 -24.90
C MET A 61 2.00 -8.83 -25.40
N LYS A 62 3.07 -8.07 -25.67
CA LYS A 62 4.35 -8.61 -26.11
C LYS A 62 5.29 -8.85 -24.93
N GLU A 63 5.99 -9.99 -24.92
CA GLU A 63 7.03 -10.25 -23.92
C GLU A 63 8.10 -9.12 -23.91
N GLY A 64 8.49 -8.70 -22.71
CA GLY A 64 9.47 -7.65 -22.43
C GLY A 64 8.98 -6.23 -22.66
N SER A 65 7.71 -6.03 -23.01
CA SER A 65 7.14 -4.70 -23.27
C SER A 65 6.58 -4.04 -22.00
N ARG A 66 6.15 -2.78 -22.15
CA ARG A 66 5.59 -1.96 -21.08
C ARG A 66 4.26 -1.35 -21.53
N TYR A 67 3.26 -1.39 -20.66
CA TYR A 67 1.95 -0.76 -20.90
C TYR A 67 1.54 0.15 -19.73
N PRO A 68 0.74 1.19 -20.00
CA PRO A 68 0.03 1.88 -18.93
C PRO A 68 -0.96 0.93 -18.30
N TYR A 69 -1.27 1.14 -17.02
CA TYR A 69 -2.13 0.22 -16.29
C TYR A 69 -2.87 0.90 -15.14
N ALA A 70 -4.18 0.73 -15.11
CA ALA A 70 -4.99 1.13 -13.97
C ALA A 70 -5.87 0.01 -13.45
N MET A 71 -6.09 0.00 -12.14
CA MET A 71 -6.99 -0.91 -11.43
C MET A 71 -8.00 -0.09 -10.65
N ILE A 72 -9.27 -0.11 -11.06
CA ILE A 72 -10.34 0.54 -10.33
C ILE A 72 -11.23 -0.55 -9.74
N TYR A 73 -11.45 -0.53 -8.43
CA TYR A 73 -12.45 -1.37 -7.79
C TYR A 73 -13.57 -0.52 -7.22
N ARG A 74 -14.81 -0.96 -7.39
CA ARG A 74 -15.95 -0.38 -6.69
C ARG A 74 -16.47 -1.38 -5.69
N ILE A 75 -16.65 -0.94 -4.46
CA ILE A 75 -17.10 -1.79 -3.35
C ILE A 75 -18.43 -1.27 -2.83
N ALA A 76 -19.32 -2.18 -2.46
CA ALA A 76 -20.59 -1.84 -1.85
C ALA A 76 -20.94 -2.83 -0.73
N GLY A 77 -21.60 -2.33 0.30
CA GLY A 77 -22.04 -3.10 1.46
C GLY A 77 -22.59 -2.16 2.52
N LYS A 78 -23.31 -2.71 3.50
CA LYS A 78 -23.97 -1.90 4.53
C LYS A 78 -23.01 -1.07 5.38
N LEU A 79 -21.77 -1.56 5.56
CA LEU A 79 -20.73 -0.89 6.34
C LEU A 79 -19.70 -0.17 5.45
N VAL A 80 -19.91 -0.15 4.13
CA VAL A 80 -18.99 0.53 3.20
C VAL A 80 -19.26 2.02 3.22
N GLU A 81 -18.27 2.79 3.68
CA GLU A 81 -18.26 4.25 3.70
C GLU A 81 -17.07 4.77 2.87
N PRO A 82 -17.13 6.00 2.32
CA PRO A 82 -15.99 6.60 1.59
C PRO A 82 -14.68 6.62 2.39
N ASP A 83 -14.76 6.69 3.72
CA ASP A 83 -13.60 6.69 4.63
C ASP A 83 -12.83 5.36 4.63
N LEU A 84 -13.44 4.28 4.11
CA LEU A 84 -12.77 2.97 3.98
C LEU A 84 -12.05 2.81 2.65
N GLU A 85 -12.27 3.71 1.68
CA GLU A 85 -11.73 3.54 0.34
C GLU A 85 -10.20 3.38 0.37
N ALA A 86 -9.47 4.23 1.09
CA ALA A 86 -8.01 4.17 1.16
C ALA A 86 -7.48 2.89 1.84
N ILE A 87 -8.18 2.41 2.87
CA ILE A 87 -7.82 1.18 3.58
C ILE A 87 -8.00 -0.04 2.67
N VAL A 88 -9.14 -0.12 1.99
CA VAL A 88 -9.40 -1.19 1.04
C VAL A 88 -8.44 -1.09 -0.14
N GLU A 89 -8.18 0.12 -0.64
CA GLU A 89 -7.20 0.36 -1.71
C GLU A 89 -5.81 -0.16 -1.33
N ARG A 90 -5.38 0.05 -0.08
CA ARG A 90 -4.10 -0.46 0.39
C ARG A 90 -4.03 -1.99 0.38
N ARG A 91 -5.15 -2.70 0.60
CA ARG A 91 -5.18 -4.17 0.55
C ARG A 91 -4.99 -4.73 -0.87
N ASN A 92 -5.18 -3.91 -1.91
CA ASN A 92 -4.84 -4.31 -3.27
C ASN A 92 -3.36 -4.73 -3.38
N HIS A 93 -2.45 -4.03 -2.69
CA HIS A 93 -1.03 -4.38 -2.65
C HIS A 93 -0.82 -5.84 -2.19
N ASP A 94 -1.43 -6.22 -1.07
CA ASP A 94 -1.22 -7.56 -0.50
C ASP A 94 -1.88 -8.62 -1.39
N PHE A 95 -3.14 -8.39 -1.78
CA PHE A 95 -3.91 -9.37 -2.54
C PHE A 95 -3.36 -9.61 -3.95
N GLN A 96 -2.80 -8.60 -4.60
CA GLN A 96 -2.08 -8.79 -5.85
C GLN A 96 -0.79 -9.60 -5.63
N ASN A 97 0.00 -9.30 -4.60
CA ASN A 97 1.25 -10.02 -4.32
C ASN A 97 1.01 -11.44 -3.76
N TYR A 98 -0.20 -11.80 -3.35
CA TYR A 98 -0.54 -13.19 -3.02
C TYR A 98 -0.66 -14.07 -4.28
N ILE A 99 -0.76 -13.47 -5.48
CA ILE A 99 -0.82 -14.20 -6.74
C ILE A 99 0.61 -14.52 -7.20
N GLN A 100 0.93 -15.82 -7.29
CA GLN A 100 2.25 -16.27 -7.72
C GLN A 100 2.63 -15.70 -9.10
N GLY A 101 3.81 -15.08 -9.18
CA GLY A 101 4.31 -14.46 -10.41
C GLY A 101 3.69 -13.11 -10.74
N TYR A 102 2.89 -12.51 -9.86
CA TYR A 102 2.39 -11.14 -10.00
C TYR A 102 3.00 -10.27 -8.90
N MET A 103 3.88 -9.35 -9.30
CA MET A 103 4.50 -8.40 -8.38
C MET A 103 3.77 -7.06 -8.49
N HIS A 104 3.24 -6.56 -7.38
CA HIS A 104 2.69 -5.21 -7.22
C HIS A 104 3.54 -4.41 -6.23
N LEU A 105 3.78 -3.14 -6.55
CA LEU A 105 4.53 -2.22 -5.72
C LEU A 105 3.85 -0.86 -5.65
N ASN A 106 4.22 -0.12 -4.60
CA ASN A 106 3.81 1.25 -4.30
C ASN A 106 2.29 1.34 -4.02
N GLN A 107 1.66 2.44 -4.44
CA GLN A 107 0.28 2.80 -4.11
C GLN A 107 -0.24 3.91 -5.05
N ARG A 108 -1.56 4.15 -5.03
CA ARG A 108 -2.25 5.23 -5.77
C ARG A 108 -1.74 5.36 -7.21
N TYR A 109 -1.17 6.49 -7.59
CA TYR A 109 -0.72 6.79 -8.95
C TYR A 109 0.72 6.38 -9.27
N ASP A 110 1.44 5.80 -8.30
CA ASP A 110 2.83 5.36 -8.45
C ASP A 110 2.94 3.83 -8.49
N VAL A 111 1.81 3.14 -8.66
CA VAL A 111 1.77 1.68 -8.79
C VAL A 111 2.74 1.17 -9.85
N TRP A 112 3.41 0.07 -9.51
CA TRP A 112 4.32 -0.60 -10.41
C TRP A 112 4.09 -2.10 -10.35
N VAL A 113 3.71 -2.66 -11.50
CA VAL A 113 3.37 -4.08 -11.59
C VAL A 113 4.29 -4.79 -12.59
N ARG A 114 4.66 -6.03 -12.27
CA ARG A 114 5.30 -6.96 -13.22
C ARG A 114 4.66 -8.33 -13.16
N ILE A 115 4.51 -8.93 -14.33
CA ILE A 115 4.03 -10.31 -14.47
C ILE A 115 5.19 -11.19 -14.93
N ASN A 116 5.40 -12.32 -14.26
CA ASN A 116 6.44 -13.30 -14.56
C ASN A 116 6.08 -14.13 -15.82
N LYS A 117 7.07 -14.48 -16.65
CA LYS A 117 6.91 -15.39 -17.80
C LYS A 117 6.32 -16.74 -17.42
N ASP A 118 6.63 -17.24 -16.22
CA ASP A 118 6.12 -18.52 -15.75
C ASP A 118 4.61 -18.49 -15.45
N ALA A 119 4.06 -17.33 -15.06
CA ALA A 119 2.60 -17.18 -14.90
C ALA A 119 1.88 -17.39 -16.25
N ILE A 120 2.45 -16.88 -17.35
CA ILE A 120 1.92 -17.08 -18.71
C ILE A 120 1.99 -18.56 -19.11
N LYS A 121 3.13 -19.23 -18.84
CA LYS A 121 3.29 -20.67 -19.11
C LYS A 121 2.29 -21.53 -18.34
N LYS A 122 1.91 -21.11 -17.13
CA LYS A 122 0.90 -21.78 -16.30
C LYS A 122 -0.55 -21.52 -16.74
N GLY A 123 -0.76 -20.60 -17.70
CA GLY A 123 -2.06 -20.37 -18.34
C GLY A 123 -2.71 -19.03 -18.01
N LEU A 124 -1.97 -18.09 -17.40
CA LEU A 124 -2.41 -16.70 -17.29
C LEU A 124 -2.44 -16.07 -18.68
N LYS A 125 -3.63 -15.68 -19.13
CA LYS A 125 -3.88 -15.11 -20.46
C LYS A 125 -4.77 -13.87 -20.45
N SER A 126 -5.39 -13.57 -19.31
CA SER A 126 -6.30 -12.44 -19.17
C SER A 126 -6.20 -11.78 -17.80
N PHE A 127 -6.31 -10.46 -17.78
CA PHE A 127 -6.50 -9.67 -16.57
C PHE A 127 -7.75 -10.04 -15.79
N GLU A 128 -8.78 -10.60 -16.44
CA GLU A 128 -9.98 -11.07 -15.78
C GLU A 128 -9.66 -12.15 -14.72
N GLN A 129 -8.69 -13.01 -15.00
CA GLN A 129 -8.27 -14.06 -14.08
C GLN A 129 -7.68 -13.46 -12.79
N ILE A 130 -6.88 -12.41 -12.94
CA ILE A 130 -6.28 -11.67 -11.83
C ILE A 130 -7.36 -10.92 -11.06
N ALA A 131 -8.19 -10.14 -11.76
CA ALA A 131 -9.24 -9.34 -11.13
C ALA A 131 -10.23 -10.21 -10.34
N LYS A 132 -10.64 -11.36 -10.87
CA LYS A 132 -11.49 -12.32 -10.14
C LYS A 132 -10.80 -12.87 -8.89
N ALA A 133 -9.53 -13.23 -8.98
CA ALA A 133 -8.76 -13.68 -7.83
C ALA A 133 -8.66 -12.60 -6.75
N THR A 134 -8.36 -11.36 -7.14
CA THR A 134 -8.25 -10.24 -6.21
C THR A 134 -9.60 -9.86 -5.62
N MET A 135 -10.69 -9.81 -6.39
CA MET A 135 -12.04 -9.57 -5.87
C MET A 135 -12.48 -10.64 -4.88
N MET A 136 -12.15 -11.91 -5.13
CA MET A 136 -12.38 -12.99 -4.17
C MET A 136 -11.59 -12.75 -2.86
N LEU A 137 -10.31 -12.39 -2.95
CA LEU A 137 -9.50 -12.07 -1.77
C LEU A 137 -10.06 -10.88 -0.99
N PHE A 138 -10.50 -9.82 -1.69
CA PHE A 138 -11.21 -8.70 -1.07
C PHE A 138 -12.39 -9.17 -0.23
N LYS A 139 -13.30 -9.99 -0.79
CA LYS A 139 -14.48 -10.44 -0.07
C LYS A 139 -14.16 -11.40 1.08
N ASN A 140 -13.14 -12.25 0.92
CA ASN A 140 -12.75 -13.20 1.95
C ASN A 140 -12.13 -12.51 3.17
N GLU A 141 -11.27 -11.54 2.93
CA GLU A 141 -10.48 -10.86 3.97
C GLU A 141 -11.20 -9.64 4.53
N LEU A 142 -12.12 -9.03 3.76
CA LEU A 142 -12.91 -7.86 4.15
C LEU A 142 -14.40 -8.18 4.01
N PRO A 143 -14.97 -8.99 4.93
CA PRO A 143 -16.33 -9.54 4.79
C PRO A 143 -17.45 -8.49 4.84
N PHE A 144 -17.12 -7.24 5.18
CA PHE A 144 -18.04 -6.10 5.08
C PHE A 144 -18.30 -5.65 3.62
N ILE A 145 -17.51 -6.13 2.66
CA ILE A 145 -17.72 -5.93 1.22
C ILE A 145 -18.73 -6.97 0.73
N GLU A 146 -19.96 -6.54 0.46
CA GLU A 146 -21.03 -7.42 -0.02
C GLU A 146 -20.97 -7.60 -1.54
N LYS A 147 -20.72 -6.51 -2.27
CA LYS A 147 -20.50 -6.50 -3.72
C LYS A 147 -19.20 -5.81 -4.08
N ILE A 148 -18.54 -6.33 -5.11
CA ILE A 148 -17.35 -5.71 -5.70
C ILE A 148 -17.38 -5.85 -7.22
N ASP A 149 -16.95 -4.83 -7.93
CA ASP A 149 -16.57 -4.94 -9.34
C ASP A 149 -15.21 -4.33 -9.62
N ALA A 150 -14.63 -4.72 -10.75
CA ALA A 150 -13.30 -4.29 -11.17
C ALA A 150 -13.31 -3.77 -12.61
N THR A 151 -12.68 -2.62 -12.82
CA THR A 151 -12.35 -2.09 -14.14
C THR A 151 -10.85 -1.96 -14.25
N TYR A 152 -10.23 -2.72 -15.16
CA TYR A 152 -8.82 -2.57 -15.49
C TYR A 152 -8.68 -1.82 -16.81
N ILE A 153 -7.64 -1.00 -16.89
CA ILE A 153 -7.42 -0.13 -18.05
C ILE A 153 -5.97 -0.26 -18.49
N THR A 154 -5.75 -0.59 -19.76
CA THR A 154 -4.43 -0.67 -20.41
C THR A 154 -4.37 0.19 -21.66
N ASP A 155 -5.50 0.80 -22.04
CA ASP A 155 -5.55 1.84 -23.06
C ASP A 155 -4.84 3.13 -22.57
N PRO A 156 -3.86 3.66 -23.30
CA PRO A 156 -3.10 4.82 -22.85
C PRO A 156 -3.92 6.09 -22.63
N GLU A 157 -4.88 6.38 -23.51
CA GLU A 157 -5.68 7.61 -23.43
C GLU A 157 -6.65 7.55 -22.25
N GLU A 158 -7.31 6.40 -22.06
CA GLU A 158 -8.23 6.22 -20.94
C GLU A 158 -7.49 6.16 -19.60
N VAL A 159 -6.28 5.60 -19.52
CA VAL A 159 -5.46 5.64 -18.30
C VAL A 159 -5.15 7.09 -17.91
N GLU A 160 -4.70 7.94 -18.84
CA GLU A 160 -4.40 9.34 -18.54
C GLU A 160 -5.62 10.12 -18.06
N LYS A 161 -6.76 9.93 -18.75
CA LYS A 161 -8.02 10.57 -18.40
C LYS A 161 -8.50 10.16 -17.00
N GLN A 162 -8.52 8.87 -16.70
CA GLN A 162 -8.99 8.39 -15.39
C GLN A 162 -7.99 8.70 -14.27
N ARG A 163 -6.68 8.73 -14.57
CA ARG A 163 -5.65 9.16 -13.64
C ARG A 163 -5.88 10.61 -13.18
N ALA A 164 -6.27 11.50 -14.08
CA ALA A 164 -6.57 12.90 -13.71
C ALA A 164 -7.73 13.00 -12.71
N GLU A 165 -8.74 12.14 -12.81
CA GLU A 165 -9.83 12.07 -11.83
C GLU A 165 -9.39 11.40 -10.52
N ALA A 166 -8.58 10.34 -10.59
CA ALA A 166 -8.02 9.67 -9.42
C ALA A 166 -7.18 10.63 -8.56
N LEU A 167 -6.35 11.48 -9.20
CA LEU A 167 -5.56 12.50 -8.51
C LEU A 167 -6.44 13.44 -7.66
N LYS A 168 -7.60 13.87 -8.18
CA LYS A 168 -8.52 14.71 -7.40
C LYS A 168 -9.07 13.99 -6.17
N VAL A 169 -9.32 12.68 -6.28
CA VAL A 169 -9.78 11.86 -5.14
C VAL A 169 -8.68 11.78 -4.09
N TYR A 170 -7.44 11.51 -4.48
CA TYR A 170 -6.31 11.46 -3.55
C TYR A 170 -6.07 12.82 -2.88
N ASP A 171 -6.09 13.91 -3.65
CA ASP A 171 -5.95 15.28 -3.12
C ASP A 171 -7.03 15.60 -2.09
N ALA A 172 -8.26 15.13 -2.30
CA ALA A 172 -9.37 15.31 -1.37
C ALA A 172 -9.18 14.47 -0.08
N ARG A 173 -8.68 13.24 -0.20
CA ARG A 173 -8.33 12.39 0.96
C ARG A 173 -7.23 13.06 1.80
N ASP A 174 -6.19 13.54 1.15
CA ASP A 174 -5.06 14.21 1.80
C ASP A 174 -5.43 15.61 2.36
N ALA A 175 -6.39 16.31 1.74
CA ALA A 175 -6.89 17.58 2.26
C ALA A 175 -7.59 17.44 3.61
N ARG A 176 -8.20 16.28 3.89
CA ARG A 176 -8.98 16.06 5.11
C ARG A 176 -8.12 16.05 6.38
N THR A 177 -6.86 15.65 6.27
CA THR A 177 -5.95 15.52 7.42
C THR A 177 -5.24 16.82 7.79
N ARG A 178 -5.18 17.81 6.89
CA ARG A 178 -4.39 19.05 7.09
C ARG A 178 -4.82 19.93 8.26
N GLY A 179 -6.04 19.76 8.77
CA GLY A 179 -6.59 20.59 9.85
C GLY A 179 -6.63 19.90 11.21
N LEU A 180 -6.01 18.73 11.35
CA LEU A 180 -5.98 17.95 12.59
C LEU A 180 -4.51 17.72 12.97
N HIS A 181 -4.16 18.03 14.21
CA HIS A 181 -2.81 17.85 14.74
C HIS A 181 -2.76 16.81 15.86
N ASP A 182 -1.56 16.35 16.19
CA ASP A 182 -1.33 15.34 17.23
C ASP A 182 -1.85 15.80 18.61
N GLU A 183 -1.90 17.11 18.88
CA GLU A 183 -2.48 17.69 20.09
C GLU A 183 -4.01 17.68 20.14
N ASP A 184 -4.68 17.60 18.98
CA ASP A 184 -6.14 17.63 18.88
C ASP A 184 -6.79 16.26 19.15
N VAL A 185 -5.98 15.21 19.33
CA VAL A 185 -6.43 13.83 19.49
C VAL A 185 -5.81 13.14 20.71
N ASP A 186 -6.60 12.30 21.36
CA ASP A 186 -6.17 11.44 22.48
C ASP A 186 -5.79 10.02 22.04
N VAL A 187 -6.00 9.71 20.75
CA VAL A 187 -5.85 8.38 20.17
C VAL A 187 -5.05 8.49 18.88
N PHE A 188 -4.02 7.67 18.75
CA PHE A 188 -3.33 7.37 17.50
C PHE A 188 -3.78 6.02 16.96
N TYR A 189 -3.33 5.68 15.76
CA TYR A 189 -3.63 4.38 15.15
C TYR A 189 -2.35 3.65 14.81
N GLY A 190 -2.33 2.35 15.09
CA GLY A 190 -1.25 1.46 14.71
C GLY A 190 -1.54 0.71 13.41
N CYS A 191 -0.51 0.19 12.76
CA CYS A 191 -0.67 -0.74 11.64
C CYS A 191 0.43 -1.82 11.66
N THR A 192 0.02 -3.09 11.62
CA THR A 192 0.89 -4.28 11.58
C THR A 192 0.82 -5.03 10.25
N LEU A 193 0.19 -4.44 9.23
CA LEU A 193 -0.04 -5.08 7.93
C LEU A 193 1.26 -5.60 7.29
N CYS A 194 2.37 -4.90 7.45
CA CYS A 194 3.66 -5.29 6.88
C CYS A 194 4.50 -6.24 7.74
N GLN A 195 3.95 -6.81 8.83
CA GLN A 195 4.68 -7.79 9.66
C GLN A 195 4.92 -9.13 8.96
N SER A 196 4.20 -9.41 7.87
CA SER A 196 4.54 -10.52 6.98
C SER A 196 5.95 -10.39 6.37
N PHE A 197 6.40 -9.15 6.13
CA PHE A 197 7.72 -8.85 5.60
C PHE A 197 8.74 -8.49 6.69
N ALA A 198 8.35 -7.65 7.66
CA ALA A 198 9.19 -7.18 8.75
C ALA A 198 8.51 -7.47 10.10
N PRO A 199 8.72 -8.66 10.70
CA PRO A 199 7.92 -9.17 11.81
C PRO A 199 7.88 -8.28 13.06
N THR A 200 8.92 -7.46 13.28
CA THR A 200 9.03 -6.59 14.43
C THR A 200 8.54 -5.16 14.16
N ASN A 201 8.24 -4.81 12.90
CA ASN A 201 7.84 -3.47 12.52
C ASN A 201 6.39 -3.17 12.94
N VAL A 202 6.17 -1.96 13.49
CA VAL A 202 4.84 -1.46 13.87
C VAL A 202 4.73 -0.02 13.44
N CYS A 203 3.83 0.30 12.52
CA CYS A 203 3.52 1.68 12.12
C CYS A 203 2.69 2.39 13.19
N ILE A 204 3.07 3.62 13.55
CA ILE A 204 2.27 4.56 14.32
C ILE A 204 1.85 5.69 13.38
N VAL A 205 0.54 5.82 13.21
CA VAL A 205 -0.11 6.80 12.33
C VAL A 205 -0.80 7.84 13.19
N THR A 206 -0.40 9.08 13.03
CA THR A 206 -0.92 10.25 13.74
C THR A 206 -1.46 11.28 12.75
N PRO A 207 -2.22 12.29 13.20
CA PRO A 207 -2.63 13.37 12.31
C PRO A 207 -1.46 14.05 11.59
N ASP A 208 -0.35 14.29 12.28
CA ASP A 208 0.86 14.93 11.71
C ASP A 208 1.86 13.93 11.08
N ARG A 209 1.59 12.62 11.15
CA ARG A 209 2.47 11.57 10.60
C ARG A 209 1.66 10.46 9.92
N ILE A 210 1.61 10.52 8.59
CA ILE A 210 1.07 9.44 7.74
C ILE A 210 1.92 8.17 7.86
N SER A 211 1.34 7.01 7.54
CA SER A 211 2.09 5.76 7.44
C SER A 211 3.27 5.87 6.46
N LEU A 212 4.37 5.17 6.71
CA LEU A 212 5.57 5.27 5.85
C LEU A 212 5.34 4.90 4.37
N CYS A 213 4.29 4.11 4.08
CA CYS A 213 3.90 3.79 2.71
C CYS A 213 3.09 4.88 2.00
N GLY A 214 2.75 5.98 2.69
CA GLY A 214 1.95 7.08 2.16
C GLY A 214 0.45 6.79 1.98
N ALA A 215 0.00 5.57 2.28
CA ALA A 215 -1.35 5.12 1.92
C ALA A 215 -2.39 5.21 3.05
N ILE A 216 -1.97 5.34 4.32
CA ILE A 216 -2.87 5.28 5.49
C ILE A 216 -2.64 6.52 6.34
N ASN A 217 -3.64 7.40 6.38
CA ASN A 217 -3.67 8.52 7.31
C ASN A 217 -4.45 8.18 8.61
N TRP A 218 -4.52 9.14 9.53
CA TRP A 218 -5.19 8.96 10.82
C TRP A 218 -6.69 8.61 10.70
N PHE A 219 -7.42 9.26 9.78
CA PHE A 219 -8.84 8.97 9.55
C PHE A 219 -9.05 7.57 8.97
N ASP A 220 -8.16 7.14 8.08
CA ASP A 220 -8.17 5.80 7.50
C ASP A 220 -7.97 4.76 8.61
N GLY A 221 -6.96 4.96 9.48
CA GLY A 221 -6.70 4.09 10.63
C GLY A 221 -7.90 4.01 11.58
N ARG A 222 -8.57 5.14 11.83
CA ARG A 222 -9.81 5.20 12.62
C ARG A 222 -10.94 4.40 12.00
N ALA A 223 -11.17 4.57 10.70
CA ALA A 223 -12.23 3.86 9.99
C ALA A 223 -11.96 2.35 9.97
N ALA A 224 -10.73 1.93 9.68
CA ALA A 224 -10.31 0.53 9.70
C ALA A 224 -10.53 -0.12 11.07
N ALA A 225 -9.98 0.46 12.14
CA ALA A 225 -10.08 -0.10 13.49
C ALA A 225 -11.53 -0.19 14.01
N LYS A 226 -12.43 0.66 13.48
CA LYS A 226 -13.87 0.62 13.82
C LYS A 226 -14.60 -0.50 13.07
N VAL A 227 -14.27 -0.71 11.81
CA VAL A 227 -14.98 -1.66 10.93
C VAL A 227 -14.46 -3.08 11.11
N ASP A 228 -13.16 -3.23 11.35
CA ASP A 228 -12.51 -4.52 11.61
C ASP A 228 -11.59 -4.41 12.85
N PRO A 229 -12.14 -4.58 14.07
CA PRO A 229 -11.39 -4.43 15.31
C PRO A 229 -10.26 -5.44 15.52
N GLU A 230 -10.33 -6.60 14.85
CA GLU A 230 -9.31 -7.66 14.90
C GLU A 230 -8.34 -7.55 13.71
N GLY A 231 -8.52 -6.54 12.86
CA GLY A 231 -7.70 -6.27 11.69
C GLY A 231 -6.31 -5.72 12.04
N PRO A 232 -5.48 -5.46 11.02
CA PRO A 232 -4.11 -5.00 11.22
C PRO A 232 -4.02 -3.53 11.68
N GLN A 233 -5.11 -2.76 11.61
CA GLN A 233 -5.19 -1.40 12.15
C GLN A 233 -5.94 -1.38 13.49
N PHE A 234 -5.35 -0.73 14.49
CA PHE A 234 -5.88 -0.74 15.84
C PHE A 234 -5.68 0.62 16.52
N ALA A 235 -6.56 0.95 17.46
CA ALA A 235 -6.45 2.17 18.24
C ALA A 235 -5.31 2.09 19.28
N ILE A 236 -4.63 3.21 19.46
CA ILE A 236 -3.57 3.41 20.46
C ILE A 236 -3.95 4.65 21.29
N PRO A 237 -4.55 4.48 22.47
CA PRO A 237 -4.67 5.58 23.43
C PRO A 237 -3.28 6.12 23.72
N LYS A 238 -3.08 7.46 23.66
CA LYS A 238 -1.74 8.06 23.85
C LYS A 238 -1.15 7.69 25.22
N GLY A 239 -1.97 7.72 26.27
CA GLY A 239 -1.50 7.52 27.63
C GLY A 239 -0.72 8.73 28.15
N GLU A 240 0.27 8.49 29.00
CA GLU A 240 1.10 9.56 29.58
C GLU A 240 2.06 10.14 28.54
N ILE A 241 2.22 11.47 28.56
CA ILE A 241 3.23 12.16 27.74
C ILE A 241 4.57 12.05 28.47
N ILE A 242 5.49 11.27 27.91
CA ILE A 242 6.84 11.04 28.48
C ILE A 242 7.81 12.12 27.99
N ASP A 243 7.73 12.45 26.70
CA ASP A 243 8.51 13.50 26.06
C ASP A 243 7.64 14.21 25.02
N LYS A 244 7.26 15.45 25.33
CA LYS A 244 6.41 16.25 24.45
C LYS A 244 7.10 16.64 23.15
N GLU A 245 8.41 16.92 23.19
CA GLU A 245 9.16 17.40 22.01
C GLU A 245 9.50 16.24 21.08
N GLY A 246 9.98 15.12 21.64
CA GLY A 246 10.23 13.91 20.88
C GLY A 246 8.97 13.15 20.44
N GLY A 247 7.80 13.50 21.00
CA GLY A 247 6.54 12.79 20.75
C GLY A 247 6.57 11.36 21.32
N GLU A 248 7.00 11.21 22.58
CA GLU A 248 7.00 9.93 23.28
C GLU A 248 5.80 9.80 24.20
N TYR A 249 5.05 8.72 24.02
CA TYR A 249 3.81 8.47 24.74
C TYR A 249 3.80 7.04 25.28
N SER A 250 3.31 6.86 26.51
CA SER A 250 3.35 5.55 27.18
C SER A 250 2.57 4.48 26.40
N GLY A 251 1.40 4.81 25.85
CA GLY A 251 0.59 3.87 25.07
C GLY A 251 1.24 3.46 23.75
N VAL A 252 2.03 4.34 23.14
CA VAL A 252 2.84 4.00 21.96
C VAL A 252 3.95 3.03 22.34
N ASN A 253 4.66 3.28 23.45
CA ASN A 253 5.72 2.41 23.94
C ASN A 253 5.20 1.01 24.34
N GLU A 254 4.02 0.93 24.96
CA GLU A 254 3.37 -0.36 25.27
C GLU A 254 3.09 -1.18 24.00
N LYS A 255 2.58 -0.53 22.93
CA LYS A 255 2.34 -1.18 21.65
C LYS A 255 3.62 -1.57 20.93
N ALA A 256 4.66 -0.73 21.00
CA ALA A 256 5.99 -1.06 20.50
C ALA A 256 6.48 -2.40 21.08
N VAL A 257 6.54 -2.52 22.42
CA VAL A 257 6.96 -3.77 23.09
C VAL A 257 6.09 -4.95 22.68
N ALA A 258 4.77 -4.80 22.77
CA ALA A 258 3.84 -5.90 22.58
C ALA A 258 3.85 -6.45 21.15
N LEU A 259 3.95 -5.57 20.15
CA LEU A 259 3.79 -5.94 18.74
C LEU A 259 5.12 -6.15 18.02
N SER A 260 6.25 -5.69 18.58
CA SER A 260 7.58 -5.99 18.06
C SER A 260 8.19 -7.27 18.64
N GLY A 261 7.45 -8.00 19.50
CA GLY A 261 8.00 -9.12 20.26
C GLY A 261 9.08 -8.72 21.27
N GLY A 262 9.10 -7.46 21.71
CA GLY A 262 10.08 -6.93 22.66
C GLY A 262 11.40 -6.45 22.04
N GLU A 263 11.54 -6.47 20.71
CA GLU A 263 12.76 -5.99 20.02
C GLU A 263 13.12 -4.53 20.36
N TYR A 264 12.11 -3.67 20.53
CA TYR A 264 12.29 -2.30 21.00
C TYR A 264 11.15 -1.93 21.95
N SER A 265 11.43 -0.96 22.83
CA SER A 265 10.50 -0.56 23.89
C SER A 265 10.00 0.87 23.78
N ARG A 266 10.52 1.62 22.80
CA ARG A 266 10.28 3.06 22.68
C ARG A 266 10.15 3.45 21.22
N ILE A 267 9.21 4.34 20.93
CA ILE A 267 9.13 5.06 19.65
C ILE A 267 8.93 6.55 19.97
N LYS A 268 9.79 7.39 19.41
CA LYS A 268 9.62 8.85 19.41
C LYS A 268 9.12 9.31 18.04
N ILE A 269 7.90 9.84 17.99
CA ILE A 269 7.20 10.14 16.74
C ILE A 269 7.82 11.34 15.99
N HIS A 270 8.48 12.26 16.70
CA HIS A 270 9.07 13.47 16.13
C HIS A 270 10.61 13.47 16.20
N SER A 271 11.23 12.31 16.39
CA SER A 271 12.68 12.17 16.50
C SER A 271 13.27 11.39 15.33
N PHE A 272 14.39 11.90 14.80
CA PHE A 272 15.20 11.21 13.78
C PHE A 272 16.35 10.40 14.37
N PHE A 273 16.87 10.79 15.54
CA PHE A 273 18.08 10.21 16.13
C PHE A 273 17.81 9.33 17.34
N GLU A 274 16.86 9.72 18.19
CA GLU A 274 16.50 8.97 19.39
C GLU A 274 15.25 8.15 19.13
N TYR A 275 15.35 6.82 19.27
CA TYR A 275 14.23 5.88 19.12
C TYR A 275 13.35 6.18 17.90
N PRO A 276 13.96 6.35 16.71
CA PRO A 276 13.20 6.65 15.51
C PRO A 276 12.28 5.47 15.21
N HIS A 277 11.23 5.79 14.49
CA HIS A 277 10.28 4.82 14.02
C HIS A 277 10.95 3.76 13.12
N THR A 278 10.64 2.47 13.32
CA THR A 278 11.11 1.39 12.44
C THR A 278 10.50 1.48 11.05
N SER A 279 11.05 0.72 10.09
CA SER A 279 10.55 0.64 8.73
C SER A 279 10.44 -0.81 8.27
N CYS A 280 9.37 -1.14 7.54
CA CYS A 280 9.24 -2.42 6.86
C CYS A 280 10.03 -2.41 5.53
N GLY A 281 9.35 -2.35 4.38
CA GLY A 281 10.01 -2.32 3.06
C GLY A 281 9.33 -1.41 2.03
N CYS A 282 8.19 -0.80 2.38
CA CYS A 282 7.34 -0.05 1.45
C CYS A 282 7.41 1.48 1.62
N PHE A 283 8.41 2.00 2.33
CA PHE A 283 8.61 3.45 2.51
C PHE A 283 8.84 4.16 1.17
N GLU A 284 8.23 5.31 0.97
CA GLU A 284 8.40 6.10 -0.26
C GLU A 284 9.72 6.89 -0.27
N VAL A 285 10.18 7.31 0.91
CA VAL A 285 11.36 8.14 1.07
C VAL A 285 12.25 7.58 2.18
N VAL A 286 13.57 7.69 2.02
CA VAL A 286 14.55 7.45 3.09
C VAL A 286 15.21 8.77 3.49
N GLY A 287 15.24 9.05 4.80
CA GLY A 287 16.02 10.13 5.37
C GLY A 287 17.43 9.65 5.75
N PHE A 288 18.43 10.50 5.60
CA PHE A 288 19.80 10.24 6.05
C PHE A 288 20.45 11.53 6.57
N TYR A 289 21.28 11.40 7.61
CA TYR A 289 21.98 12.54 8.20
C TYR A 289 23.23 12.89 7.37
N ILE A 290 23.50 14.20 7.19
CA ILE A 290 24.64 14.76 6.47
C ILE A 290 25.46 15.62 7.46
N PRO A 291 26.53 15.05 8.07
CA PRO A 291 27.31 15.74 9.09
C PRO A 291 27.93 17.07 8.64
N GLU A 292 28.32 17.18 7.37
CA GLU A 292 29.01 18.35 6.81
C GLU A 292 28.15 19.61 6.82
N VAL A 293 26.82 19.45 6.83
CA VAL A 293 25.86 20.56 6.84
C VAL A 293 24.91 20.51 8.05
N ASP A 294 25.16 19.60 9.00
CA ASP A 294 24.31 19.35 10.17
C ASP A 294 22.82 19.27 9.78
N GLY A 295 22.52 18.43 8.78
CA GLY A 295 21.22 18.40 8.13
C GLY A 295 20.73 17.00 7.78
N ILE A 296 19.44 16.88 7.47
CA ILE A 296 18.82 15.63 7.02
C ILE A 296 18.58 15.74 5.50
N GLY A 297 19.16 14.82 4.75
CA GLY A 297 18.84 14.59 3.35
C GLY A 297 17.67 13.62 3.22
N TRP A 298 16.87 13.80 2.17
CA TRP A 298 15.76 12.92 1.82
C TRP A 298 15.95 12.40 0.41
N VAL A 299 15.70 11.11 0.20
CA VAL A 299 15.74 10.50 -1.13
C VAL A 299 14.48 9.69 -1.38
N ASP A 300 13.82 10.01 -2.48
CA ASP A 300 12.65 9.32 -2.98
C ASP A 300 13.02 7.98 -3.64
N ARG A 301 12.10 7.00 -3.56
CA ARG A 301 12.25 5.64 -4.11
C ARG A 301 12.56 5.59 -5.59
N ASP A 302 12.06 6.54 -6.38
CA ASP A 302 12.28 6.60 -7.82
C ASP A 302 13.60 7.29 -8.19
N TYR A 303 14.30 7.88 -7.22
CA TYR A 303 15.61 8.46 -7.46
C TYR A 303 16.67 7.37 -7.70
N THR A 304 17.17 7.33 -8.94
CA THR A 304 18.15 6.32 -9.40
C THR A 304 19.61 6.75 -9.26
N GLY A 305 19.87 8.00 -8.88
CA GLY A 305 21.21 8.54 -8.72
C GLY A 305 21.85 8.20 -7.37
N ALA A 306 23.10 8.60 -7.21
CA ALA A 306 23.74 8.63 -5.90
C ALA A 306 23.34 9.90 -5.15
N THR A 307 23.02 9.76 -3.87
CA THR A 307 22.74 10.89 -2.98
C THR A 307 24.05 11.50 -2.45
N PRO A 308 24.03 12.65 -1.76
CA PRO A 308 25.23 13.28 -1.21
C PRO A 308 26.10 12.38 -0.31
N ASN A 309 25.55 11.33 0.31
CA ASN A 309 26.33 10.36 1.10
C ASN A 309 26.98 9.25 0.23
N GLY A 310 26.85 9.33 -1.10
CA GLY A 310 27.40 8.36 -2.05
C GLY A 310 26.54 7.11 -2.27
N LEU A 311 25.43 6.94 -1.54
CA LEU A 311 24.55 5.77 -1.64
C LEU A 311 23.34 6.07 -2.54
N ALA A 312 22.88 5.05 -3.26
CA ALA A 312 21.58 5.06 -3.93
C ALA A 312 20.46 4.69 -2.95
N PHE A 313 19.20 5.01 -3.30
CA PHE A 313 18.02 4.63 -2.50
C PHE A 313 18.01 3.13 -2.16
N SER A 314 18.27 2.26 -3.14
CA SER A 314 18.21 0.80 -2.94
C SER A 314 19.22 0.29 -1.91
N THR A 315 20.38 0.92 -1.80
CA THR A 315 21.39 0.56 -0.78
C THR A 315 20.93 0.98 0.61
N MET A 316 20.39 2.20 0.75
CA MET A 316 19.88 2.67 2.04
C MET A 316 18.62 1.92 2.47
N ALA A 317 17.73 1.58 1.55
CA ALA A 317 16.55 0.77 1.83
C ALA A 317 16.90 -0.59 2.44
N GLY A 318 18.01 -1.21 2.01
CA GLY A 318 18.51 -2.46 2.59
C GLY A 318 19.14 -2.31 3.98
N GLN A 319 19.41 -1.08 4.44
CA GLN A 319 19.94 -0.80 5.78
C GLN A 319 18.85 -0.35 6.76
N THR A 320 17.81 0.32 6.26
CA THR A 320 16.75 0.89 7.10
C THR A 320 15.49 0.03 7.19
N GLY A 321 15.30 -0.92 6.26
CA GLY A 321 14.14 -1.81 6.25
C GLY A 321 14.40 -3.16 6.89
N GLY A 322 13.36 -3.71 7.54
CA GLY A 322 13.40 -4.99 8.26
C GLY A 322 13.60 -4.80 9.76
#